data_AF-A0AAI8GAK9-F1
#
_entry.id   AF-A0AAI8GAK9-F1
#
_cell.length_a   1.000
_cell.length_b   1.000
_cell.length_c   1.000
_cell.angle_alpha   90.00
_cell.angle_beta   90.00
_cell.angle_gamma   90.00
#
_symmetry.space_group_name_H-M   'P 1'
#
loop_
_entity.id
_entity.type
_entity.pdbx_description
1 polymer ?
#
loop_
_entity_poly.entity_id
_entity_poly.type
_entity_poly.pdbx_seq_one_letter_code
_entity_poly.pdbx_strand_id
1 'polypeptide(L)'
;MEVTKIIYGVKYYIKDIGTEFELFKTLSDAEKFWNNNSFDKITPLKIVKGIVSENSIIENNDGEIVLKNDFDFKNIDTIITNA
;
A
#
# COMPACT_ATOMS: atom_id res chain seq x y z
N MET A 1 -10.77 23.22 -6.91
CA MET A 1 -9.82 22.65 -5.93
C MET A 1 -9.88 21.14 -6.11
N GLU A 2 -8.75 20.47 -6.33
CA GLU A 2 -8.74 19.03 -6.55
C GLU A 2 -8.83 18.29 -5.21
N VAL A 3 -9.75 17.32 -5.11
CA VAL A 3 -9.94 16.55 -3.88
C VAL A 3 -8.87 15.46 -3.78
N THR A 4 -8.19 15.42 -2.64
CA THR A 4 -7.13 14.44 -2.35
C THR A 4 -7.57 13.45 -1.29
N LYS A 5 -7.11 12.20 -1.41
CA LYS A 5 -7.26 11.15 -0.39
C LYS A 5 -5.90 10.65 0.08
N ILE A 6 -5.89 10.13 1.29
CA ILE A 6 -4.76 9.41 1.85
C ILE A 6 -5.01 7.93 1.63
N ILE A 7 -4.00 7.22 1.12
CA ILE A 7 -3.94 5.77 1.09
C ILE A 7 -2.64 5.30 1.73
N TYR A 8 -2.61 4.04 2.13
CA TYR A 8 -1.44 3.42 2.73
C TYR A 8 -0.98 2.29 1.83
N GLY A 9 0.32 2.05 1.75
CA GLY A 9 0.87 0.97 0.94
C GLY A 9 1.87 0.16 1.74
N VAL A 10 1.83 -1.16 1.61
CA VAL A 10 2.82 -2.05 2.19
C VAL A 10 3.66 -2.65 1.08
N LYS A 11 4.96 -2.39 1.11
CA LYS A 11 5.94 -3.10 0.29
C LYS A 11 6.39 -4.33 1.04
N TYR A 12 6.35 -5.49 0.40
CA TYR A 12 6.74 -6.77 1.00
C TYR A 12 7.46 -7.66 -0.01
N TYR A 13 8.20 -8.64 0.49
CA TYR A 13 8.90 -9.64 -0.31
C TYR A 13 8.26 -11.01 -0.12
N ILE A 14 7.93 -11.70 -1.21
CA ILE A 14 7.50 -13.09 -1.20
C ILE A 14 8.65 -13.98 -1.69
N LYS A 15 9.06 -14.95 -0.87
CA LYS A 15 10.05 -15.97 -1.26
C LYS A 15 9.57 -16.68 -2.53
N ASP A 16 10.46 -16.81 -3.51
CA ASP A 16 10.24 -17.42 -4.83
C ASP A 16 9.46 -16.58 -5.87
N ILE A 17 8.93 -15.41 -5.50
CA ILE A 17 8.25 -14.49 -6.44
C ILE A 17 9.04 -13.19 -6.60
N GLY A 18 9.36 -12.53 -5.49
CA GLY A 18 10.01 -11.22 -5.51
C GLY A 18 9.30 -10.19 -4.63
N THR A 19 9.43 -8.92 -5.00
CA THR A 19 8.90 -7.79 -4.24
C THR A 19 7.55 -7.35 -4.79
N GLU A 20 6.57 -7.25 -3.91
CA GLU A 20 5.20 -6.84 -4.22
C GLU A 20 4.79 -5.61 -3.41
N PHE A 21 3.64 -5.04 -3.78
CA PHE A 21 3.09 -3.85 -3.14
C PHE A 21 1.57 -3.93 -3.03
N GLU A 22 1.03 -3.72 -1.83
CA GLU A 22 -0.41 -3.77 -1.54
C GLU A 22 -0.91 -2.44 -1.00
N LEU A 23 -2.15 -2.05 -1.35
CA LEU A 23 -2.75 -0.77 -1.00
C LEU A 23 -3.93 -0.90 -0.01
N PHE A 24 -4.04 0.06 0.90
CA PHE A 24 -5.02 0.05 2.00
C PHE A 24 -5.67 1.43 2.20
N LYS A 25 -6.96 1.42 2.58
CA LYS A 25 -7.73 2.62 2.95
C LYS A 25 -7.25 3.24 4.25
N THR A 26 -6.75 2.43 5.19
CA THR A 26 -6.36 2.87 6.53
C THR A 26 -4.99 2.37 6.93
N LEU A 27 -4.32 3.10 7.84
CA LEU A 27 -3.04 2.68 8.41
C LEU A 27 -3.20 1.37 9.20
N SER A 28 -4.31 1.21 9.94
CA SER A 28 -4.54 0.02 10.75
C SER A 28 -4.61 -1.25 9.91
N ASP A 29 -5.20 -1.18 8.71
CA ASP A 29 -5.26 -2.35 7.82
C ASP A 29 -3.87 -2.68 7.24
N ALA A 30 -3.08 -1.66 6.89
CA ALA A 30 -1.69 -1.84 6.49
C ALA A 30 -0.83 -2.46 7.61
N GLU A 31 -1.01 -2.00 8.85
CA GLU A 31 -0.33 -2.56 10.03
C GLU A 31 -0.79 -3.99 10.35
N LYS A 32 -2.08 -4.30 10.18
CA LYS A 32 -2.58 -5.68 10.32
C LYS A 32 -1.97 -6.58 9.27
N PHE A 33 -1.92 -6.16 8.00
CA PHE A 33 -1.27 -6.93 6.94
C PHE A 33 0.21 -7.16 7.28
N TRP A 34 0.91 -6.10 7.70
CA TRP A 34 2.31 -6.16 8.12
C TRP A 34 2.53 -7.21 9.23
N ASN A 35 1.75 -7.13 10.31
CA ASN A 35 1.93 -8.00 11.47
C ASN A 35 1.44 -9.44 11.21
N ASN A 36 0.37 -9.64 10.45
CA ASN A 36 -0.28 -10.94 10.30
C ASN A 36 0.24 -11.78 9.12
N ASN A 37 0.83 -11.19 8.09
CA ASN A 37 1.38 -11.94 6.95
C ASN A 37 2.87 -12.25 7.10
N SER A 38 3.49 -11.95 8.24
CA SER A 38 4.91 -12.26 8.53
C SER A 38 5.18 -13.75 8.80
N PHE A 39 4.54 -14.69 8.08
CA PHE A 39 4.75 -16.14 8.23
C PHE A 39 5.56 -16.70 7.07
N ASP A 40 6.83 -17.05 7.34
CA ASP A 40 7.84 -17.83 6.57
C ASP A 40 8.10 -17.53 5.07
N LYS A 41 7.10 -17.04 4.33
CA LYS A 41 7.15 -16.77 2.90
C LYS A 41 7.05 -15.29 2.58
N ILE A 42 6.40 -14.49 3.42
CA ILE A 42 6.23 -13.05 3.19
C ILE A 42 7.00 -12.26 4.25
N THR A 43 7.84 -11.35 3.79
CA THR A 43 8.62 -10.43 4.63
C THR A 43 8.22 -8.99 4.32
N PRO A 44 7.47 -8.33 5.22
CA PRO A 44 7.17 -6.91 5.06
C PRO A 44 8.45 -6.06 5.10
N LEU A 45 8.57 -5.10 4.19
CA LEU A 45 9.77 -4.26 4.00
C LEU A 45 9.55 -2.82 4.45
N LYS A 46 8.48 -2.18 4.00
CA LYS A 46 8.08 -0.84 4.48
C LYS A 46 6.60 -0.55 4.34
N ILE A 47 6.07 0.32 5.20
CA ILE A 47 4.76 0.94 5.07
C ILE A 47 4.95 2.39 4.60
N VAL A 48 4.21 2.79 3.57
CA VAL A 48 4.19 4.16 3.04
C VAL A 48 2.80 4.77 3.19
N LYS A 49 2.76 6.10 3.32
CA LYS A 49 1.57 6.92 3.25
C LYS A 49 1.61 7.70 1.95
N GLY A 50 0.62 7.47 1.09
CA GLY A 50 0.46 8.18 -0.17
C GLY A 50 -0.65 9.21 -0.10
N ILE A 51 -0.41 10.41 -0.63
CA ILE A 51 -1.47 11.35 -0.98
C ILE A 51 -1.75 11.21 -2.46
N VAL A 52 -2.98 10.89 -2.82
CA VAL A 52 -3.42 10.69 -4.21
C VAL A 52 -4.64 11.54 -4.51
N SER A 53 -4.92 11.79 -5.78
CA SER A 53 -6.19 12.39 -6.18
C SER A 53 -7.32 11.39 -5.99
N GLU A 54 -8.49 11.85 -5.55
CA GLU A 54 -9.64 10.96 -5.36
C GLU A 54 -10.04 10.26 -6.66
N ASN A 55 -9.89 10.95 -7.80
CA ASN A 55 -10.15 10.41 -9.13
C ASN A 55 -9.14 9.35 -9.60
N SER A 56 -8.00 9.21 -8.93
CA SER A 56 -6.95 8.23 -9.25
C SER A 56 -7.15 6.89 -8.56
N ILE A 57 -8.05 6.81 -7.57
CA ILE A 57 -8.40 5.57 -6.89
C ILE A 57 -9.51 4.86 -7.65
N ILE A 58 -9.31 3.58 -7.94
CA ILE A 58 -10.36 2.67 -8.43
C ILE A 58 -10.50 1.55 -7.39
N GLU A 59 -11.72 1.07 -7.20
CA GLU A 59 -11.98 -0.17 -6.47
C GLU A 59 -12.26 -1.27 -7.51
N ASN A 60 -11.47 -2.35 -7.49
CA ASN A 60 -11.70 -3.48 -8.39
C ASN A 60 -12.93 -4.30 -7.94
N ASN A 61 -13.27 -5.34 -8.71
CA ASN A 61 -14.44 -6.18 -8.42
C ASN A 61 -14.33 -6.96 -7.09
N ASP A 62 -13.13 -7.09 -6.55
CA ASP A 62 -12.83 -7.76 -5.29
C ASP A 62 -12.82 -6.79 -4.09
N GLY A 63 -13.09 -5.50 -4.32
CA GLY A 63 -13.08 -4.46 -3.29
C GLY A 63 -11.69 -3.91 -2.97
N GLU A 64 -10.67 -4.29 -3.73
CA GLU A 64 -9.28 -3.85 -3.55
C GLU A 64 -9.09 -2.48 -4.19
N ILE A 65 -8.24 -1.65 -3.57
CA ILE A 65 -7.87 -0.37 -4.13
C ILE A 65 -6.76 -0.55 -5.14
N VAL A 66 -6.98 -0.02 -6.34
CA VAL A 66 -5.96 0.09 -7.38
C VAL A 66 -5.82 1.56 -7.77
N LEU A 67 -4.60 1.98 -8.06
CA LEU A 67 -4.37 3.28 -8.67
C LEU A 67 -4.54 3.19 -10.19
N LYS A 68 -5.16 4.21 -10.79
CA LYS A 68 -5.29 4.33 -12.26
C LYS A 68 -3.96 4.23 -12.97
N ASN A 69 -2.93 4.84 -12.39
CA ASN A 69 -1.55 4.70 -12.81
C ASN A 69 -0.67 4.41 -11.58
N ASP A 70 0.34 3.56 -11.75
CA ASP A 70 1.26 3.13 -10.68
C ASP A 70 1.99 4.28 -9.96
N PHE A 71 2.00 5.49 -10.54
CA PHE A 71 2.69 6.69 -10.03
C PHE A 71 1.76 7.88 -9.73
N ASP A 72 0.46 7.66 -9.50
CA ASP A 72 -0.51 8.73 -9.21
C ASP A 72 -0.37 9.36 -7.80
N PHE A 73 0.75 9.12 -7.12
CA PHE A 73 1.07 9.74 -5.84
C PHE A 73 1.53 11.18 -6.03
N LYS A 74 0.80 12.11 -5.40
CA LYS A 74 1.24 13.51 -5.25
C LYS A 74 2.36 13.65 -4.23
N ASN A 75 2.32 12.80 -3.20
CA ASN A 75 3.38 12.68 -2.21
C ASN A 75 3.39 11.26 -1.64
N ILE A 76 4.58 10.77 -1.26
CA ILE A 76 4.79 9.50 -0.56
C ILE A 76 5.73 9.76 0.63
N ASP A 77 5.26 9.39 1.82
CA ASP A 77 6.05 9.40 3.04
C ASP A 77 6.24 7.96 3.53
N THR A 78 7.43 7.60 4.00
CA THR A 78 7.66 6.29 4.63
C THR A 78 7.30 6.39 6.11
N ILE A 79 6.43 5.49 6.58
CA ILE A 79 5.94 5.45 7.97
C ILE A 79 6.80 4.51 8.80
N ILE A 80 6.98 3.28 8.31
CA ILE A 80 7.73 2.22 8.98
C ILE A 80 8.61 1.54 7.93
N THR A 81 9.83 1.17 8.33
CA THR A 81 10.74 0.33 7.52
C THR A 81 11.25 -0.79 8.41
N ASN A 82 11.21 -2.02 7.91
CA ASN A 82 11.90 -3.14 8.56
C ASN A 82 13.38 -3.05 8.19
N ALA A 83 14.25 -3.14 9.20
CA ALA A 83 15.69 -3.10 9.03
C ALA A 83 16.25 -4.43 8.50
#